data_AF-A0A553HUM1-F1
#
_entry.id   AF-A0A553HUM1-F1
#
_cell.length_a   1.000
_cell.length_b   1.000
_cell.length_c   1.000
_cell.angle_alpha   90.00
_cell.angle_beta   90.00
_cell.angle_gamma   90.00
#
_symmetry.space_group_name_H-M   'P 1'
#
loop_
_entity.id
_entity.type
_entity.pdbx_description
1 polymer ?
#
loop_
_entity_poly.entity_id
_entity_poly.type
_entity_poly.pdbx_seq_one_letter_code
_entity_poly.pdbx_strand_id
1 'polypeptide(L)'
;MPRLYKHKGHELTKENDDIPRHDPHRSGNLGGTCNRFPGSEYLDYVGDKAFCGVDNLEIAGQDGFTHVRCPVASSIPCTCGRHSLHIDSLVVAVDGPCPGNGTYQATKSACGVFFGPLAPNNMSFRVPDTPGYSHTSQRAELSAAIAAIKASKPFIYNGGQVDCEDCATPCTVKHLVIKSDSAYLVNGMTEHIEKWQERGWRTAKNTEVKNQDLWTKLYDLIYQLYAETEVTIDFWHVLRDQNEDADALANFGLEA
;
A
#
# COMPACT_ATOMS: atom_id res chain seq x y z
N MET A 1 1.90 7.44 -12.51
CA MET A 1 3.09 7.85 -11.72
C MET A 1 2.83 7.59 -10.25
N PRO A 2 3.81 7.09 -9.48
CA PRO A 2 3.66 6.90 -8.04
C PRO A 2 3.39 8.22 -7.32
N ARG A 3 2.44 8.24 -6.37
CA ARG A 3 2.20 9.41 -5.53
C ARG A 3 2.56 9.12 -4.07
N LEU A 4 2.99 10.17 -3.38
CA LEU A 4 3.36 10.13 -1.98
C LEU A 4 2.18 10.45 -1.08
N TYR A 5 1.94 9.59 -0.10
CA TYR A 5 1.09 9.91 1.03
C TYR A 5 1.93 9.83 2.32
N LYS A 6 1.94 10.93 3.10
CA LYS A 6 2.55 10.97 4.42
C LYS A 6 1.45 11.01 5.46
N HIS A 7 1.33 9.95 6.25
CA HIS A 7 0.45 9.94 7.40
C HIS A 7 0.92 11.00 8.40
N LYS A 8 0.09 12.02 8.66
CA LYS A 8 0.38 13.05 9.66
C LYS A 8 -0.32 12.64 10.94
N GLY A 9 0.42 12.12 11.92
CA GLY A 9 -0.16 11.78 13.23
C GLY A 9 -0.92 12.98 13.81
N HIS A 10 -2.24 12.87 13.90
CA HIS A 10 -3.11 13.79 14.60
C HIS A 10 -3.74 13.06 15.80
N GLU A 11 -3.72 13.70 16.97
CA GLU A 11 -4.45 13.18 18.13
C GLU A 11 -5.95 13.20 17.83
N LEU A 12 -6.61 12.04 17.99
CA LEU A 12 -8.06 11.91 17.94
C LEU A 12 -8.66 12.86 18.97
N THR A 13 -9.21 13.98 18.52
CA THR A 13 -9.98 14.86 19.41
C THR A 13 -11.26 14.12 19.80
N LYS A 14 -11.40 13.88 21.10
CA LYS A 14 -12.61 13.34 21.69
C LYS A 14 -13.74 14.37 21.63
N GLU A 15 -14.95 13.82 21.57
CA GLU A 15 -16.26 14.42 21.86
C GLU A 15 -16.87 15.32 20.78
N ASN A 16 -17.92 14.78 20.15
CA ASN A 16 -19.24 15.40 20.20
C ASN A 16 -20.31 14.30 20.13
N ASP A 17 -20.86 13.96 21.29
CA ASP A 17 -22.07 13.16 21.46
C ASP A 17 -23.29 13.99 21.04
N ASP A 18 -23.50 14.14 19.73
CA ASP A 18 -24.80 14.48 19.13
C ASP A 18 -24.68 14.43 17.60
N ILE A 19 -24.17 13.31 17.06
CA ILE A 19 -24.15 13.08 15.61
C ILE A 19 -25.52 12.52 15.23
N PRO A 20 -26.32 13.22 14.40
CA PRO A 20 -27.56 12.65 13.86
C PRO A 20 -27.26 11.31 13.21
N ARG A 21 -28.19 10.35 13.32
CA ARG A 21 -28.18 9.15 12.47
C ARG A 21 -28.14 9.64 11.02
N HIS A 22 -26.97 9.60 10.41
CA HIS A 22 -26.75 10.06 9.04
C HIS A 22 -27.26 8.97 8.11
N ASP A 23 -27.98 9.38 7.08
CA ASP A 23 -28.37 8.46 6.02
C ASP A 23 -27.13 7.77 5.43
N PRO A 24 -27.22 6.47 5.07
CA PRO A 24 -26.11 5.73 4.51
C PRO A 24 -25.56 6.46 3.28
N HIS A 25 -24.27 6.84 3.34
CA HIS A 25 -23.60 7.59 2.30
C HIS A 25 -23.58 6.80 0.99
N ARG A 26 -24.47 7.15 0.06
CA ARG A 26 -24.57 6.62 -1.30
C ARG A 26 -23.89 7.58 -2.27
N SER A 27 -22.76 7.19 -2.86
CA SER A 27 -22.41 7.67 -4.19
C SER A 27 -23.03 6.73 -5.23
N GLY A 28 -24.35 6.85 -5.42
CA GLY A 28 -25.10 6.18 -6.48
C GLY A 28 -25.64 4.79 -6.13
N ASN A 29 -26.98 4.67 -6.11
CA ASN A 29 -27.81 3.47 -6.09
C ASN A 29 -27.12 2.09 -6.13
N LEU A 30 -26.65 1.60 -4.97
CA LEU A 30 -26.94 0.29 -4.35
C LEU A 30 -26.24 0.27 -2.97
N GLY A 31 -26.36 -0.79 -2.18
CA GLY A 31 -26.15 -0.74 -0.72
C GLY A 31 -24.70 -0.92 -0.25
N GLY A 32 -24.03 0.17 0.13
CA GLY A 32 -23.05 0.15 1.24
C GLY A 32 -21.54 0.11 0.92
N THR A 33 -21.11 0.25 -0.32
CA THR A 33 -19.68 0.34 -0.69
C THR A 33 -19.44 1.52 -1.64
N CYS A 34 -18.26 2.16 -1.58
CA CYS A 34 -17.92 3.21 -2.53
C CYS A 34 -17.26 2.59 -3.76
N ASN A 35 -17.90 2.73 -4.92
CA ASN A 35 -17.50 2.01 -6.13
C ASN A 35 -16.22 2.53 -6.80
N ARG A 36 -15.66 3.67 -6.34
CA ARG A 36 -14.49 4.25 -6.98
C ARG A 36 -13.61 5.03 -6.03
N PHE A 37 -12.32 4.72 -6.00
CA PHE A 37 -11.33 5.54 -5.32
C PHE A 37 -11.30 6.96 -5.90
N PRO A 38 -11.35 8.00 -5.07
CA PRO A 38 -11.34 9.37 -5.55
C PRO A 38 -10.03 9.76 -6.24
N GLY A 39 -10.14 10.30 -7.46
CA GLY A 39 -9.02 10.95 -8.13
C GLY A 39 -8.47 12.13 -7.32
N SER A 40 -7.30 12.66 -7.71
CA SER A 40 -6.66 13.80 -7.04
C SER A 40 -7.61 15.00 -6.87
N GLU A 41 -8.43 15.28 -7.88
CA GLU A 41 -9.44 16.35 -7.85
C GLU A 41 -10.49 16.17 -6.74
N TYR A 42 -10.84 14.92 -6.40
CA TYR A 42 -11.81 14.65 -5.35
C TYR A 42 -11.15 14.73 -3.96
N LEU A 43 -9.88 14.36 -3.82
CA LEU A 43 -9.15 14.56 -2.56
C LEU A 43 -9.00 16.05 -2.24
N ASP A 44 -8.75 16.90 -3.25
CA ASP A 44 -8.73 18.36 -3.10
C ASP A 44 -10.11 18.92 -2.72
N TYR A 45 -11.19 18.35 -3.28
CA TYR A 45 -12.58 18.73 -2.94
C TYR A 45 -13.02 18.33 -1.53
N VAL A 46 -12.53 17.18 -1.03
CA VAL A 46 -12.90 16.65 0.29
C VAL A 46 -12.04 17.23 1.42
N GLY A 47 -10.93 17.91 1.12
CA GLY A 47 -9.97 18.44 2.10
C GLY A 47 -10.59 19.05 3.38
N ASP A 48 -11.50 20.01 3.24
CA ASP A 48 -12.16 20.69 4.39
C ASP A 48 -13.48 20.01 4.85
N LYS A 49 -13.92 18.93 4.18
CA LYS A 49 -15.20 18.25 4.39
C LYS A 49 -15.07 16.76 4.76
N ALA A 50 -13.86 16.26 4.93
CA ALA A 50 -13.61 14.90 5.40
C ALA A 50 -14.17 14.75 6.83
N PHE A 51 -15.15 13.88 7.01
CA PHE A 51 -15.78 13.65 8.32
C PHE A 51 -14.93 12.73 9.22
N CYS A 52 -14.19 11.81 8.61
CA CYS A 52 -13.12 11.09 9.27
C CYS A 52 -11.80 11.83 9.00
N GLY A 53 -11.05 12.14 10.05
CA GLY A 53 -9.67 12.59 9.88
C GLY A 53 -8.92 11.65 8.92
N VAL A 54 -7.97 12.17 8.17
CA VAL A 54 -7.18 11.43 7.17
C VAL A 54 -6.28 10.34 7.78
N ASP A 55 -6.43 10.06 9.07
CA ASP A 55 -5.49 9.28 9.86
C ASP A 55 -5.77 7.78 9.82
N ASN A 56 -6.92 7.34 9.28
CA ASN A 56 -7.22 5.92 9.08
C ASN A 56 -7.82 5.68 7.69
N LEU A 57 -6.97 5.80 6.67
CA LEU A 57 -7.35 5.58 5.28
C LEU A 57 -7.35 4.09 4.87
N GLU A 58 -7.01 3.16 5.74
CA GLU A 58 -7.14 1.73 5.45
C GLU A 58 -8.24 1.09 6.30
N ILE A 59 -8.87 0.06 5.75
CA ILE A 59 -9.92 -0.70 6.42
C ILE A 59 -9.89 -2.15 5.95
N ALA A 60 -9.99 -3.09 6.89
CA ALA A 60 -10.14 -4.51 6.56
C ALA A 60 -11.54 -4.77 5.99
N GLY A 61 -11.58 -5.32 4.77
CA GLY A 61 -12.77 -5.84 4.13
C GLY A 61 -13.24 -7.14 4.78
N GLN A 62 -14.53 -7.46 4.60
CA GLN A 62 -15.05 -8.77 5.00
C GLN A 62 -14.54 -9.90 4.09
N ASP A 63 -14.06 -9.53 2.89
CA ASP A 63 -13.34 -10.38 1.94
C ASP A 63 -11.93 -10.81 2.43
N GLY A 64 -11.45 -10.24 3.54
CA GLY A 64 -10.15 -10.58 4.12
C GLY A 64 -8.98 -9.73 3.62
N PHE A 65 -9.18 -8.88 2.61
CA PHE A 65 -8.23 -7.90 2.11
C PHE A 65 -8.32 -6.58 2.86
N THR A 66 -7.32 -5.73 2.70
CA THR A 66 -7.28 -4.37 3.20
C THR A 66 -7.53 -3.42 2.03
N HIS A 67 -8.43 -2.46 2.23
CA HIS A 67 -8.87 -1.51 1.23
C HIS A 67 -8.66 -0.08 1.69
N VAL A 68 -8.70 0.86 0.76
CA VAL A 68 -8.75 2.26 1.09
C VAL A 68 -10.15 2.62 1.61
N ARG A 69 -10.20 3.23 2.78
CA ARG A 69 -11.42 3.76 3.39
C ARG A 69 -11.89 4.98 2.60
N CYS A 70 -13.21 5.08 2.45
CA CYS A 70 -13.85 6.25 1.86
C CYS A 70 -13.72 7.47 2.81
N PRO A 71 -13.10 8.58 2.37
CA PRO A 71 -12.84 9.74 3.24
C PRO A 71 -14.10 10.54 3.61
N VAL A 72 -15.20 10.32 2.90
CA VAL A 72 -16.52 10.92 3.21
C VAL A 72 -17.39 10.02 4.07
N ALA A 73 -16.89 8.84 4.44
CA ALA A 73 -17.60 7.94 5.32
C ALA A 73 -17.53 8.41 6.78
N SER A 74 -18.56 8.04 7.54
CA SER A 74 -18.57 8.22 8.98
C SER A 74 -17.30 7.64 9.62
N SER A 75 -16.75 8.34 10.62
CA SER A 75 -15.67 7.82 11.46
C SER A 75 -16.12 6.62 12.29
N ILE A 76 -17.42 6.51 12.57
CA ILE A 76 -18.06 5.44 13.32
C ILE A 76 -18.30 4.23 12.40
N PRO A 77 -17.79 3.02 12.73
CA PRO A 77 -18.08 1.81 11.97
C PRO A 77 -19.58 1.53 11.91
N CYS A 78 -20.13 1.28 10.70
CA CYS A 78 -21.52 0.85 10.57
C CYS A 78 -21.71 -0.49 11.29
N THR A 79 -22.71 -0.58 12.18
CA THR A 79 -23.10 -1.83 12.84
C THR A 79 -23.62 -2.89 11.84
N CYS A 80 -23.91 -2.49 10.61
CA CYS A 80 -24.32 -3.35 9.51
C CYS A 80 -23.18 -4.17 8.88
N GLY A 81 -21.91 -3.91 9.25
CA GLY A 81 -20.74 -4.58 8.68
C GLY A 81 -20.38 -4.17 7.25
N ARG A 82 -21.21 -3.36 6.58
CA ARG A 82 -20.88 -2.73 5.29
C ARG A 82 -19.95 -1.56 5.54
N HIS A 83 -18.66 -1.85 5.51
CA HIS A 83 -17.61 -0.85 5.64
C HIS A 83 -17.56 0.05 4.41
N SER A 84 -17.44 1.36 4.61
CA SER A 84 -17.26 2.30 3.51
C SER A 84 -15.83 2.23 2.97
N LEU A 85 -15.56 1.19 2.19
CA LEU A 85 -14.30 0.97 1.50
C LEU A 85 -14.45 1.22 0.00
N HIS A 86 -13.32 1.42 -0.67
CA HIS A 86 -13.21 1.49 -2.12
C HIS A 86 -12.94 0.09 -2.68
N ILE A 87 -13.95 -0.51 -3.32
CA ILE A 87 -13.89 -1.90 -3.82
C ILE A 87 -12.89 -2.08 -4.96
N ASP A 88 -12.54 -1.00 -5.66
CA ASP A 88 -11.53 -0.94 -6.71
C ASP A 88 -10.13 -0.59 -6.15
N SER A 89 -9.95 -0.66 -4.83
CA SER A 89 -8.67 -0.41 -4.17
C SER A 89 -8.11 -1.64 -3.48
N LEU A 90 -6.79 -1.69 -3.28
CA LEU A 90 -6.12 -2.59 -2.36
C LEU A 90 -5.01 -1.86 -1.62
N VAL A 91 -4.88 -2.12 -0.33
CA VAL A 91 -3.73 -1.71 0.49
C VAL A 91 -2.92 -2.96 0.81
N VAL A 92 -1.65 -2.96 0.44
CA VAL A 92 -0.72 -4.06 0.67
C VAL A 92 0.45 -3.52 1.48
N ALA A 93 0.58 -4.01 2.70
CA ALA A 93 1.66 -3.65 3.60
C ALA A 93 2.89 -4.52 3.35
N VAL A 94 4.08 -3.94 3.38
CA VAL A 94 5.34 -4.62 3.13
C VAL A 94 6.38 -4.28 4.19
N ASP A 95 7.22 -5.26 4.51
CA ASP A 95 8.39 -5.11 5.38
C ASP A 95 9.56 -5.98 4.90
N GLY A 96 10.78 -5.55 5.22
CA GLY A 96 12.02 -6.18 4.79
C GLY A 96 13.12 -6.22 5.85
N PRO A 97 13.10 -7.16 6.81
CA PRO A 97 14.07 -7.24 7.86
C PRO A 97 15.37 -7.88 7.37
N CYS A 98 16.48 -7.37 7.91
CA CYS A 98 17.82 -7.93 7.71
C CYS A 98 18.57 -7.87 9.05
N PRO A 99 18.63 -8.97 9.82
CA PRO A 99 19.37 -9.02 11.07
C PRO A 99 20.84 -8.66 10.86
N GLY A 100 21.39 -7.80 11.73
CA GLY A 100 22.79 -7.35 11.60
C GLY A 100 23.04 -6.42 10.41
N ASN A 101 22.00 -5.79 9.83
CA ASN A 101 22.10 -4.88 8.69
C ASN A 101 23.25 -3.87 8.84
N GLY A 102 24.07 -3.73 7.79
CA GLY A 102 25.24 -2.85 7.78
C GLY A 102 26.49 -3.44 8.43
N THR A 103 26.44 -4.69 8.91
CA THR A 103 27.58 -5.43 9.46
C THR A 103 27.83 -6.72 8.68
N TYR A 104 28.94 -7.41 8.99
CA TYR A 104 29.24 -8.73 8.43
C TYR A 104 28.25 -9.83 8.86
N GLN A 105 27.41 -9.56 9.87
CA GLN A 105 26.37 -10.48 10.34
C GLN A 105 25.11 -10.44 9.47
N ALA A 106 25.00 -9.51 8.52
CA ALA A 106 23.92 -9.42 7.54
C ALA A 106 24.01 -10.54 6.48
N THR A 107 23.76 -11.77 6.91
CA THR A 107 23.87 -12.99 6.09
C THR A 107 22.54 -13.44 5.50
N LYS A 108 21.42 -12.86 5.95
CA LYS A 108 20.07 -13.15 5.43
C LYS A 108 19.16 -11.94 5.58
N SER A 109 18.14 -11.89 4.74
CA SER A 109 17.02 -10.97 4.83
C SER A 109 15.76 -11.65 4.29
N ALA A 110 14.60 -11.14 4.63
CA ALA A 110 13.32 -11.71 4.21
C ALA A 110 12.34 -10.62 3.77
N CYS A 111 11.21 -11.02 3.21
CA CYS A 111 10.12 -10.14 2.81
C CYS A 111 8.84 -10.58 3.50
N GLY A 112 8.09 -9.62 4.03
CA GLY A 112 6.70 -9.77 4.43
C GLY A 112 5.81 -9.00 3.47
N VAL A 113 4.72 -9.63 3.01
CA VAL A 113 3.70 -8.99 2.17
C VAL A 113 2.34 -9.32 2.75
N PHE A 114 1.67 -8.31 3.28
CA PHE A 114 0.38 -8.43 3.96
C PHE A 114 -0.72 -7.74 3.15
N PHE A 115 -1.65 -8.53 2.62
CA PHE A 115 -2.84 -8.07 1.91
C PHE A 115 -4.01 -7.81 2.86
N GLY A 116 -4.06 -8.50 3.99
CA GLY A 116 -5.12 -8.36 4.99
C GLY A 116 -5.20 -9.59 5.91
N PRO A 117 -5.98 -9.50 7.00
CA PRO A 117 -5.96 -10.52 8.06
C PRO A 117 -6.32 -11.94 7.61
N LEU A 118 -7.17 -12.06 6.59
CA LEU A 118 -7.63 -13.35 6.06
C LEU A 118 -7.25 -13.55 4.59
N ALA A 119 -6.41 -12.66 4.03
CA ALA A 119 -6.04 -12.71 2.64
C ALA A 119 -5.13 -13.94 2.37
N PRO A 120 -5.53 -14.86 1.47
CA PRO A 120 -4.71 -16.03 1.15
C PRO A 120 -3.41 -15.66 0.42
N ASN A 121 -3.30 -14.42 -0.04
CA ASN A 121 -2.16 -13.85 -0.73
C ASN A 121 -1.10 -13.28 0.23
N ASN A 122 -1.26 -13.42 1.55
CA ASN A 122 -0.20 -13.06 2.49
C ASN A 122 1.05 -13.91 2.21
N MET A 123 2.20 -13.27 2.11
CA MET A 123 3.45 -13.94 1.76
C MET A 123 4.54 -13.65 2.78
N SER A 124 5.36 -14.67 2.99
CA SER A 124 6.58 -14.61 3.76
C SER A 124 7.64 -15.44 3.07
N PHE A 125 8.77 -14.83 2.74
CA PHE A 125 9.84 -15.55 2.04
C PHE A 125 11.21 -14.93 2.26
N ARG A 126 12.24 -15.77 2.32
CA ARG A 126 13.64 -15.34 2.36
C ARG A 126 14.04 -14.70 1.03
N VAL A 127 14.77 -13.58 1.08
CA VAL A 127 15.38 -13.00 -0.13
C VAL A 127 16.45 -13.98 -0.64
N PRO A 128 16.46 -14.34 -1.93
CA PRO A 128 17.46 -15.27 -2.47
C PRO A 128 18.89 -14.70 -2.42
N ASP A 129 19.88 -15.58 -2.19
CA ASP A 129 21.28 -15.21 -2.30
C ASP A 129 21.60 -14.88 -3.75
N THR A 130 22.01 -13.64 -4.03
CA THR A 130 22.37 -13.19 -5.37
C THR A 130 23.86 -12.92 -5.43
N PRO A 131 24.64 -13.62 -6.29
CA PRO A 131 26.07 -13.36 -6.43
C PRO A 131 26.36 -11.88 -6.68
N GLY A 132 27.27 -11.30 -5.90
CA GLY A 132 27.64 -9.88 -5.99
C GLY A 132 26.77 -8.92 -5.18
N TYR A 133 25.73 -9.40 -4.48
CA TYR A 133 24.87 -8.56 -3.64
C TYR A 133 24.84 -9.07 -2.19
N SER A 134 24.96 -8.14 -1.25
CA SER A 134 24.80 -8.42 0.19
C SER A 134 23.34 -8.29 0.62
N HIS A 135 22.96 -9.03 1.66
CA HIS A 135 21.67 -8.82 2.33
C HIS A 135 21.65 -7.47 3.04
N THR A 136 20.60 -6.70 2.81
CA THR A 136 20.35 -5.43 3.49
C THR A 136 18.85 -5.27 3.66
N SER A 137 18.42 -4.51 4.67
CA SER A 137 16.99 -4.20 4.81
C SER A 137 16.46 -3.48 3.57
N GLN A 138 17.23 -2.55 3.01
CA GLN A 138 16.87 -1.82 1.79
C GLN A 138 16.54 -2.73 0.59
N ARG A 139 17.33 -3.79 0.36
CA ARG A 139 17.04 -4.76 -0.70
C ARG A 139 15.81 -5.59 -0.40
N ALA A 140 15.61 -5.95 0.86
CA ALA A 140 14.45 -6.69 1.31
C ALA A 140 13.15 -5.89 1.13
N GLU A 141 13.12 -4.61 1.55
CA GLU A 141 11.99 -3.69 1.33
C GLU A 141 11.60 -3.58 -0.14
N LEU A 142 12.60 -3.35 -1.02
CA LEU A 142 12.36 -3.27 -2.46
C LEU A 142 11.84 -4.59 -3.04
N SER A 143 12.36 -5.72 -2.54
CA SER A 143 11.93 -7.05 -2.99
C SER A 143 10.51 -7.35 -2.54
N ALA A 144 10.14 -6.96 -1.31
CA ALA A 144 8.79 -7.09 -0.78
C ALA A 144 7.79 -6.25 -1.59
N ALA A 145 8.13 -4.99 -1.91
CA ALA A 145 7.31 -4.13 -2.77
C ALA A 145 7.10 -4.70 -4.18
N ILE A 146 8.16 -5.23 -4.81
CA ILE A 146 8.07 -5.90 -6.12
C ILE A 146 7.16 -7.14 -6.04
N ALA A 147 7.29 -7.94 -4.97
CA ALA A 147 6.47 -9.12 -4.76
C ALA A 147 4.99 -8.75 -4.54
N ALA A 148 4.72 -7.73 -3.73
CA ALA A 148 3.38 -7.20 -3.49
C ALA A 148 2.68 -6.78 -4.79
N ILE A 149 3.35 -6.00 -5.63
CA ILE A 149 2.79 -5.55 -6.92
C ILE A 149 2.56 -6.74 -7.86
N LYS A 150 3.50 -7.69 -7.93
CA LYS A 150 3.33 -8.91 -8.74
C LYS A 150 2.15 -9.75 -8.27
N ALA A 151 2.01 -9.94 -6.96
CA ALA A 151 0.92 -10.69 -6.35
C ALA A 151 -0.43 -9.97 -6.51
N SER A 152 -0.42 -8.65 -6.72
CA SER A 152 -1.62 -7.83 -6.97
C SER A 152 -2.11 -7.90 -8.42
N LYS A 153 -1.28 -8.34 -9.38
CA LYS A 153 -1.62 -8.39 -10.81
C LYS A 153 -2.98 -9.07 -11.08
N PRO A 154 -3.29 -10.27 -10.55
CA PRO A 154 -4.58 -10.93 -10.81
C PRO A 154 -5.79 -10.04 -10.50
N PHE A 155 -5.76 -9.30 -9.38
CA PHE A 155 -6.84 -8.38 -8.99
C PHE A 155 -6.89 -7.13 -9.87
N ILE A 156 -5.75 -6.66 -10.37
CA ILE A 156 -5.67 -5.53 -11.29
C ILE A 156 -6.27 -5.89 -12.66
N TYR A 157 -5.95 -7.05 -13.24
CA TYR A 157 -6.47 -7.44 -14.55
C TYR A 157 -7.89 -8.01 -14.48
N ASN A 158 -8.19 -8.81 -13.46
CA ASN A 158 -9.39 -9.65 -13.44
C ASN A 158 -10.35 -9.31 -12.31
N GLY A 159 -9.94 -8.51 -11.31
CA GLY A 159 -10.71 -8.29 -10.09
C GLY A 159 -10.83 -9.52 -9.21
N GLY A 160 -11.87 -9.56 -8.38
CA GLY A 160 -12.22 -10.73 -7.55
C GLY A 160 -11.74 -10.66 -6.10
N GLN A 161 -11.14 -9.54 -5.69
CA GLN A 161 -10.84 -9.25 -4.29
C GLN A 161 -12.09 -8.96 -3.45
N VAL A 162 -13.18 -8.49 -4.07
CA VAL A 162 -14.47 -8.21 -3.41
C VAL A 162 -15.59 -8.88 -4.22
N ASP A 163 -16.47 -9.59 -3.52
CA ASP A 163 -17.72 -10.10 -4.10
C ASP A 163 -18.77 -8.97 -4.14
N CYS A 164 -18.71 -8.16 -5.20
CA CYS A 164 -19.64 -7.05 -5.41
C CYS A 164 -20.95 -7.58 -6.02
N GLU A 165 -22.01 -7.66 -5.22
CA GLU A 165 -23.35 -8.10 -5.64
C GLU A 165 -23.93 -7.26 -6.80
N ASP A 166 -23.53 -5.99 -6.88
CA ASP A 166 -24.07 -5.01 -7.82
C ASP A 166 -23.26 -4.90 -9.13
N CYS A 167 -22.14 -5.59 -9.21
CA CYS A 167 -21.20 -5.46 -10.30
C CYS A 167 -21.40 -6.57 -11.34
N ALA A 168 -21.67 -6.19 -12.59
CA ALA A 168 -21.84 -7.15 -13.68
C ALA A 168 -20.58 -7.97 -14.00
N THR A 169 -19.41 -7.47 -13.58
CA THR A 169 -18.11 -8.13 -13.70
C THR A 169 -17.31 -7.89 -12.42
N PRO A 170 -16.36 -8.77 -12.04
CA PRO A 170 -15.54 -8.54 -10.86
C PRO A 170 -14.86 -7.17 -10.89
N CYS A 171 -14.86 -6.47 -9.76
CA CYS A 171 -14.25 -5.15 -9.64
C CYS A 171 -12.75 -5.26 -9.83
N THR A 172 -12.21 -4.70 -10.89
CA THR A 172 -10.75 -4.62 -11.06
C THR A 172 -10.15 -3.59 -10.12
N VAL A 173 -8.94 -3.84 -9.64
CA VAL A 173 -8.21 -2.87 -8.81
C VAL A 173 -7.69 -1.75 -9.70
N LYS A 174 -8.14 -0.53 -9.43
CA LYS A 174 -7.73 0.72 -10.08
C LYS A 174 -6.79 1.54 -9.22
N HIS A 175 -6.73 1.25 -7.92
CA HIS A 175 -5.83 1.90 -6.99
C HIS A 175 -5.15 0.90 -6.07
N LEU A 176 -3.85 0.73 -6.22
CA LEU A 176 -3.03 -0.08 -5.32
C LEU A 176 -2.24 0.84 -4.42
N VAL A 177 -2.19 0.53 -3.13
CA VAL A 177 -1.37 1.23 -2.15
C VAL A 177 -0.33 0.26 -1.63
N ILE A 178 0.94 0.64 -1.71
CA ILE A 178 2.05 -0.03 -1.03
C ILE A 178 2.32 0.73 0.26
N LYS A 179 2.01 0.10 1.40
CA LYS A 179 2.24 0.65 2.74
C LYS A 179 3.54 0.10 3.31
N SER A 180 4.39 0.96 3.85
CA SER A 180 5.66 0.57 4.47
C SER A 180 6.12 1.63 5.47
N ASP A 181 6.82 1.21 6.51
CA ASP A 181 7.54 2.09 7.44
C ASP A 181 8.94 2.49 6.94
N SER A 182 9.39 1.93 5.81
CA SER A 182 10.65 2.24 5.16
C SER A 182 10.60 3.55 4.37
N ALA A 183 11.09 4.62 4.98
CA ALA A 183 11.31 5.90 4.29
C ALA A 183 12.24 5.75 3.07
N TYR A 184 13.14 4.75 3.06
CA TYR A 184 13.99 4.45 1.90
C TYR A 184 13.17 4.02 0.69
N LEU A 185 12.21 3.10 0.88
CA LEU A 185 11.32 2.64 -0.18
C LEU A 185 10.39 3.77 -0.63
N VAL A 186 9.68 4.39 0.31
CA VAL A 186 8.62 5.35 0.01
C VAL A 186 9.18 6.62 -0.62
N ASN A 187 10.20 7.26 -0.02
CA ASN A 187 10.80 8.47 -0.61
C ASN A 187 11.56 8.14 -1.90
N GLY A 188 12.15 6.95 -1.99
CA GLY A 188 12.81 6.49 -3.20
C GLY A 188 11.86 6.46 -4.39
N MET A 189 10.68 5.85 -4.24
CA MET A 189 9.68 5.77 -5.31
C MET A 189 9.00 7.10 -5.64
N THR A 190 8.87 7.99 -4.68
CA THR A 190 8.00 9.16 -4.83
C THR A 190 8.74 10.48 -5.00
N GLU A 191 9.98 10.59 -4.52
CA GLU A 191 10.74 11.85 -4.54
C GLU A 191 12.07 11.75 -5.29
N HIS A 192 12.62 10.54 -5.46
CA HIS A 192 14.00 10.35 -5.91
C HIS A 192 14.14 9.64 -7.25
N ILE A 193 13.30 8.66 -7.57
CA ILE A 193 13.54 7.78 -8.73
C ILE A 193 13.59 8.53 -10.06
N GLU A 194 12.70 9.50 -10.27
CA GLU A 194 12.70 10.34 -11.48
C GLU A 194 14.01 11.14 -11.59
N LYS A 195 14.44 11.77 -10.48
CA LYS A 195 15.69 12.54 -10.41
C LYS A 195 16.92 11.66 -10.63
N TRP A 196 16.89 10.41 -10.14
CA TRP A 196 17.96 9.46 -10.39
C TRP A 196 18.03 9.09 -11.86
N GLN A 197 16.91 8.77 -12.51
CA GLN A 197 16.87 8.46 -13.94
C GLN A 197 17.37 9.62 -14.80
N GLU A 198 16.91 10.84 -14.54
CA GLU A 198 17.37 12.06 -15.23
C GLU A 198 18.89 12.28 -15.09
N ARG A 199 19.47 11.88 -13.96
CA ARG A 199 20.89 12.02 -13.66
C ARG A 199 21.72 10.79 -14.02
N GLY A 200 21.15 9.84 -14.78
CA GLY A 200 21.85 8.61 -15.17
C GLY A 200 22.19 7.71 -13.97
N TRP A 201 21.25 7.56 -13.04
CA TRP A 201 21.33 6.76 -11.81
C TRP A 201 22.43 7.22 -10.84
N ARG A 202 22.53 8.53 -10.66
CA ARG A 202 23.44 9.16 -9.70
C ARG A 202 22.72 9.92 -8.60
N THR A 203 23.25 9.82 -7.38
CA THR A 203 22.77 10.56 -6.21
C THR A 203 23.09 12.05 -6.32
N ALA A 204 22.52 12.87 -5.43
CA ALA A 204 22.87 14.29 -5.33
C ALA A 204 24.37 14.54 -5.01
N LYS A 205 25.06 13.54 -4.44
CA LYS A 205 26.50 13.58 -4.17
C LYS A 205 27.34 13.01 -5.33
N ASN A 206 26.73 12.79 -6.50
CA ASN A 206 27.35 12.26 -7.71
C ASN A 206 27.89 10.81 -7.59
N THR A 207 27.43 10.06 -6.59
CA THR A 207 27.74 8.62 -6.44
C THR A 207 26.69 7.77 -7.14
N GLU A 208 27.02 6.52 -7.46
CA GLU A 208 26.03 5.56 -7.96
C GLU A 208 24.91 5.33 -6.94
N VAL A 209 23.69 5.19 -7.45
CA VAL A 209 22.52 4.84 -6.64
C VAL A 209 22.60 3.37 -6.24
N LYS A 210 22.58 3.10 -4.94
CA LYS A 210 22.54 1.72 -4.43
C LYS A 210 21.23 1.04 -4.82
N ASN A 211 21.30 -0.27 -5.08
CA ASN A 211 20.17 -1.12 -5.45
C ASN A 211 19.45 -0.68 -6.73
N GLN A 212 20.17 -0.02 -7.65
CA GLN A 212 19.65 0.38 -8.97
C GLN A 212 18.95 -0.80 -9.68
N ASP A 213 19.49 -2.01 -9.55
CA ASP A 213 18.91 -3.23 -10.13
C ASP A 213 17.46 -3.49 -9.69
N LEU A 214 17.14 -3.22 -8.42
CA LEU A 214 15.79 -3.39 -7.88
C LEU A 214 14.92 -2.15 -8.16
N TRP A 215 15.49 -0.95 -8.10
CA TRP A 215 14.75 0.28 -8.45
C TRP A 215 14.27 0.27 -9.90
N THR A 216 15.12 -0.11 -10.85
CA THR A 216 14.73 -0.26 -12.25
C THR A 216 13.60 -1.27 -12.40
N LYS A 217 13.73 -2.45 -11.77
CA LYS A 217 12.68 -3.48 -11.81
C LYS A 217 11.35 -3.00 -11.25
N LEU A 218 11.37 -2.30 -10.12
CA LEU A 218 10.18 -1.77 -9.47
C LEU A 218 9.51 -0.70 -10.34
N TYR A 219 10.29 0.24 -10.87
CA TYR A 219 9.80 1.31 -11.75
C TYR A 219 9.21 0.75 -13.04
N ASP A 220 9.92 -0.13 -13.73
CA ASP A 220 9.47 -0.74 -14.99
C ASP A 220 8.17 -1.53 -14.80
N LEU A 221 8.05 -2.26 -13.68
CA LEU A 221 6.84 -3.00 -13.34
C LEU A 221 5.63 -2.05 -13.16
N ILE A 222 5.81 -0.95 -12.43
CA ILE A 222 4.75 0.05 -12.23
C ILE A 222 4.37 0.72 -13.54
N TYR A 223 5.37 1.10 -14.35
CA TYR A 223 5.16 1.79 -15.62
C TYR A 223 4.39 0.91 -16.61
N GLN A 224 4.78 -0.37 -16.73
CA GLN A 224 4.07 -1.34 -17.58
C GLN A 224 2.63 -1.55 -17.12
N LEU A 225 2.40 -1.75 -15.81
CA LEU A 225 1.06 -1.92 -15.27
C LEU A 225 0.15 -0.71 -15.55
N TYR A 226 0.68 0.50 -15.36
CA TYR A 226 -0.06 1.72 -15.67
C TYR A 226 -0.42 1.79 -17.16
N ALA A 227 0.54 1.52 -18.05
CA ALA A 227 0.30 1.55 -19.49
C ALA A 227 -0.73 0.52 -19.96
N GLU A 228 -0.81 -0.64 -19.31
CA GLU A 228 -1.72 -1.73 -19.69
C GLU A 228 -3.12 -1.61 -19.09
N THR A 229 -3.26 -1.03 -17.89
CA THR A 229 -4.49 -1.16 -17.08
C THR A 229 -5.01 0.15 -16.48
N GLU A 230 -4.21 1.22 -16.61
CA GLU A 230 -4.42 2.53 -15.97
C GLU A 230 -4.48 2.47 -14.43
N VAL A 231 -3.98 1.39 -13.81
CA VAL A 231 -3.89 1.28 -12.35
C VAL A 231 -2.93 2.32 -11.78
N THR A 232 -3.38 3.02 -10.75
CA THR A 232 -2.53 3.94 -9.99
C THR A 232 -1.93 3.22 -8.79
N ILE A 233 -0.66 3.46 -8.51
CA ILE A 233 0.06 2.83 -7.40
C ILE A 233 0.63 3.93 -6.51
N ASP A 234 0.16 4.02 -5.27
CA ASP A 234 0.66 5.00 -4.30
C ASP A 234 1.53 4.33 -3.24
N PHE A 235 2.47 5.08 -2.67
CA PHE A 235 3.34 4.61 -1.59
C PHE A 235 3.03 5.40 -0.32
N TRP A 236 2.63 4.69 0.72
CA TRP A 236 2.27 5.26 2.01
C TRP A 236 3.38 5.00 3.01
N HIS A 237 3.93 6.09 3.56
CA HIS A 237 4.86 6.00 4.67
C HIS A 237 4.10 6.03 5.99
N VAL A 238 4.27 4.98 6.79
CA VAL A 238 3.63 4.81 8.10
C VAL A 238 4.67 4.64 9.21
N LEU A 239 4.24 4.73 10.47
CA LEU A 239 5.07 4.37 11.60
C LEU A 239 5.17 2.84 11.71
N ARG A 240 6.19 2.35 12.41
CA ARG A 240 6.48 0.91 12.51
C ARG A 240 5.39 0.12 13.24
N ASP A 241 4.83 0.70 14.29
CA ASP A 241 3.69 0.16 15.05
C ASP A 241 2.40 0.07 14.21
N GLN A 242 2.35 0.78 13.09
CA GLN A 242 1.26 0.67 12.11
C GLN A 242 1.53 -0.40 11.05
N ASN A 243 2.70 -1.05 11.04
CA ASN A 243 3.13 -2.03 10.03
C ASN A 243 3.42 -3.43 10.63
N GLU A 244 2.88 -3.73 11.81
CA GLU A 244 3.22 -4.93 12.59
C GLU A 244 2.90 -6.25 11.86
N ASP A 245 1.80 -6.31 11.10
CA ASP A 245 1.43 -7.53 10.36
C ASP A 245 2.45 -7.90 9.28
N ALA A 246 2.97 -6.90 8.56
CA ALA A 246 4.00 -7.11 7.56
C ALA A 246 5.34 -7.47 8.21
N ASP A 247 5.71 -6.81 9.32
CA ASP A 247 6.91 -7.12 10.11
C ASP A 247 6.87 -8.56 10.65
N ALA A 248 5.71 -9.00 11.17
CA ALA A 248 5.51 -10.38 11.61
C ALA A 248 5.70 -11.38 10.46
N LEU A 249 5.05 -11.17 9.31
CA LEU A 249 5.25 -11.99 8.13
C LEU A 249 6.71 -12.02 7.69
N ALA A 250 7.40 -10.88 7.70
CA ALA A 250 8.77 -10.82 7.26
C ALA A 250 9.72 -11.56 8.21
N ASN A 251 9.48 -11.49 9.52
CA ASN A 251 10.22 -12.26 10.52
C ASN A 251 10.01 -13.77 10.38
N PHE A 252 8.79 -14.24 10.09
CA PHE A 252 8.57 -15.66 9.74
C PHE A 252 9.44 -16.09 8.54
N GLY A 253 9.68 -15.19 7.59
CA GLY A 253 10.45 -15.47 6.38
C GLY A 253 11.96 -15.56 6.64
N LEU A 254 12.44 -15.06 7.79
CA LEU A 254 13.81 -15.25 8.24
C LEU A 254 14.04 -16.64 8.84
N GLU A 255 12.98 -17.30 9.31
CA GLU A 255 13.02 -18.61 9.96
C GLU A 255 12.87 -19.78 8.98
N ALA A 256 12.31 -19.52 7.80
CA ALA A 256 12.15 -20.47 6.69
C ALA A 256 13.46 -20.78 5.97
#